data_AF-A0A2D4MNA8-F1
#
_entry.id   AF-A0A2D4MNA8-F1
#
_cell.length_a   1.000
_cell.length_b   1.000
_cell.length_c   1.000
_cell.angle_alpha   90.00
_cell.angle_beta   90.00
_cell.angle_gamma   90.00
#
_symmetry.space_group_name_H-M   'P 1'
#
loop_
_entity.id
_entity.type
_entity.pdbx_description
1 polymer ?
#
loop_
_entity_poly.entity_id
_entity_poly.type
_entity_poly.pdbx_seq_one_letter_code
_entity_poly.pdbx_strand_id
1 'polypeptide(L)'
;GGVPLRKIDRLFSYLYSTAPKPELGTGGTPLAGFGYGLPISRLYAKYFQGDLQLFSMEGFGTDAVIYLKALSTDSVERLPVYNKSAWRHYQTIQEADDWCVPSTEPKNTSTYRVT
;
A
#
# COMPACT_ATOMS: atom_id res chain seq x y z
N GLY A 1 -13.38 12.13 -7.33
CA GLY A 1 -11.97 11.84 -6.98
C GLY A 1 -11.88 10.51 -6.26
N GLY A 2 -10.79 10.24 -5.55
CA GLY A 2 -10.65 9.05 -4.70
C GLY A 2 -10.04 7.81 -5.36
N VAL A 3 -9.82 6.78 -4.55
CA VAL A 3 -9.20 5.50 -4.91
C VAL A 3 -10.04 4.36 -4.29
N PRO A 4 -10.38 3.31 -5.06
CA PRO A 4 -11.07 2.13 -4.53
C PRO A 4 -10.29 1.50 -3.38
N LEU A 5 -10.98 1.08 -2.30
CA LEU A 5 -10.36 0.53 -1.10
C LEU A 5 -9.38 -0.62 -1.40
N ARG A 6 -9.74 -1.51 -2.34
CA ARG A 6 -8.90 -2.63 -2.81
C ARG A 6 -7.53 -2.21 -3.35
N LYS A 7 -7.36 -0.96 -3.77
CA LYS A 7 -6.11 -0.44 -4.34
C LYS A 7 -5.24 0.32 -3.33
N ILE A 8 -5.75 0.61 -2.13
CA ILE A 8 -5.05 1.47 -1.16
C ILE A 8 -3.71 0.89 -0.74
N ASP A 9 -3.64 -0.40 -0.40
CA ASP A 9 -2.38 -1.04 0.01
C ASP A 9 -1.36 -1.08 -1.13
N ARG A 10 -1.85 -1.24 -2.37
CA ARG A 10 -1.02 -1.27 -3.57
C ARG A 10 -0.36 0.08 -3.86
N LEU A 11 -0.93 1.19 -3.38
CA LEU A 11 -0.31 2.51 -3.51
C LEU A 11 1.04 2.64 -2.79
N PHE A 12 1.27 1.82 -1.75
CA PHE A 12 2.54 1.76 -1.03
C PHE A 12 3.52 0.74 -1.61
N SER A 13 3.15 -0.01 -2.65
CA SER A 13 4.08 -0.87 -3.36
C SER A 13 5.07 -0.02 -4.16
N TYR A 14 6.36 -0.30 -4.02
CA TYR A 14 7.39 0.30 -4.86
C TYR A 14 7.09 0.07 -6.34
N LEU A 15 7.40 1.06 -7.17
CA LEU A 15 7.17 1.06 -8.62
C LEU A 15 5.70 1.07 -9.06
N TYR A 16 4.73 1.04 -8.13
CA TYR A 16 3.32 1.16 -8.50
C TYR A 16 2.99 2.61 -8.88
N SER A 17 2.51 2.81 -10.10
CA SER A 17 2.06 4.09 -10.61
C SER A 17 0.95 3.88 -11.63
N THR A 18 -0.04 4.77 -11.64
CA THR A 18 -1.07 4.85 -12.68
C THR A 18 -0.69 5.80 -13.81
N ALA A 19 0.35 6.62 -13.61
CA ALA A 19 0.91 7.49 -14.64
C ALA A 19 1.89 6.69 -15.53
N PRO A 20 2.03 7.06 -16.83
CA PRO A 20 2.99 6.43 -17.72
C PRO A 20 4.42 6.55 -17.18
N LYS A 21 5.26 5.56 -17.52
CA LYS A 21 6.66 5.57 -17.09
C LYS A 21 7.36 6.77 -17.73
N PRO A 22 8.01 7.62 -16.93
CA PRO A 22 8.63 8.82 -17.44
C PRO A 22 9.88 8.50 -18.24
N GLU A 23 10.07 9.18 -19.37
CA GLU A 23 11.30 9.10 -20.16
C GLU A 23 12.34 10.06 -19.60
N LEU A 24 13.56 9.56 -19.38
CA LEU A 24 14.69 10.38 -18.94
C LEU A 24 15.26 11.13 -20.16
N GLY A 25 15.04 12.45 -20.24
CA GLY A 25 15.71 13.30 -21.25
C GLY A 25 14.85 14.38 -21.88
N THR A 26 13.52 14.30 -21.78
CA THR A 26 12.61 15.33 -22.28
C THR A 26 12.43 16.38 -21.18
N GLY A 27 12.65 17.66 -21.50
CA GLY A 27 12.89 18.79 -20.57
C GLY A 27 11.76 19.19 -19.61
N GLY A 28 11.28 18.27 -18.77
CA GLY A 28 10.42 18.52 -17.62
C GLY A 28 10.41 17.32 -16.68
N THR A 29 10.61 17.54 -15.39
CA THR A 29 10.49 16.48 -14.38
C THR A 29 9.01 16.11 -14.21
N PRO A 30 8.61 14.87 -14.54
CA PRO A 30 7.21 14.47 -14.45
C PRO A 30 6.76 14.37 -12.99
N LEU A 31 5.55 14.85 -12.71
CA LEU A 31 4.99 14.88 -11.35
C LEU A 31 4.76 13.47 -10.77
N ALA A 32 4.48 12.50 -11.62
CA ALA A 32 4.22 11.11 -11.26
C ALA A 32 4.82 10.16 -12.31
N GLY A 33 4.89 8.87 -11.99
CA GLY A 33 5.35 7.84 -12.94
C GLY A 33 6.41 6.90 -12.39
N PHE A 34 7.21 7.33 -11.41
CA PHE A 34 8.23 6.47 -10.81
C PHE A 34 7.71 5.53 -9.71
N GLY A 35 6.62 5.90 -9.02
CA GLY A 35 6.00 5.03 -7.99
C GLY A 35 6.78 4.88 -6.68
N TYR A 36 7.58 5.88 -6.30
CA TYR A 36 8.35 5.88 -5.04
C TYR A 36 7.84 6.88 -3.99
N GLY A 37 7.06 7.89 -4.38
CA GLY A 37 6.68 8.99 -3.48
C GLY A 37 6.03 8.49 -2.20
N LEU A 38 4.90 7.80 -2.30
CA LEU A 38 4.16 7.29 -1.14
C LEU A 38 4.95 6.34 -0.24
N PRO A 39 5.61 5.27 -0.74
CA PRO A 39 6.38 4.39 0.13
C PRO A 39 7.55 5.10 0.82
N ILE A 40 8.27 5.99 0.13
CA ILE A 40 9.39 6.74 0.72
C ILE A 40 8.88 7.76 1.75
N SER A 41 7.82 8.52 1.45
CA SER A 41 7.23 9.44 2.42
C SER A 41 6.77 8.73 3.69
N ARG A 42 6.23 7.51 3.58
CA ARG A 42 5.87 6.69 4.74
C ARG A 42 7.09 6.23 5.54
N LEU A 43 8.22 5.93 4.89
CA LEU A 43 9.47 5.63 5.60
C LEU A 43 9.95 6.84 6.41
N TYR A 44 9.92 8.05 5.83
CA TYR A 44 10.27 9.27 6.55
C TYR A 44 9.41 9.50 7.78
N ALA A 45 8.09 9.34 7.67
CA ALA A 45 7.19 9.45 8.81
C ALA A 45 7.49 8.40 9.89
N LYS A 46 7.70 7.14 9.49
CA LYS A 46 7.99 6.02 10.41
C LYS A 46 9.36 6.08 11.07
N TYR A 47 10.32 6.79 10.47
CA TYR A 47 11.69 6.86 10.97
C TYR A 47 11.74 7.36 12.41
N PHE A 48 10.92 8.35 12.77
CA PHE A 48 10.79 8.86 14.15
C PHE A 48 9.49 8.42 14.84
N GLN A 49 9.12 7.15 14.68
CA GLN A 49 7.93 6.52 15.28
C GLN A 49 6.57 7.14 14.88
N GLY A 50 6.53 7.89 13.77
CA GLY A 50 5.30 8.34 13.14
C GLY A 50 4.67 7.30 12.21
N ASP A 51 3.73 7.74 11.39
CA ASP A 51 3.18 6.96 10.26
C ASP A 51 2.56 7.89 9.21
N LEU A 52 2.36 7.37 8.00
CA LEU A 52 1.59 8.01 6.94
C LEU A 52 0.48 7.05 6.51
N GLN A 53 -0.76 7.50 6.59
CA GLN A 53 -1.95 6.73 6.23
C GLN A 53 -2.79 7.47 5.19
N LEU A 54 -3.42 6.69 4.30
CA LEU A 54 -4.31 7.19 3.27
C LEU A 54 -5.71 6.66 3.54
N PHE A 55 -6.68 7.57 3.59
CA PHE A 55 -8.10 7.24 3.68
C PHE A 55 -8.77 7.78 2.43
N SER A 56 -9.49 6.94 1.69
CA SER A 56 -10.09 7.35 0.43
C SER A 56 -11.54 6.94 0.34
N MET A 57 -12.33 7.83 -0.24
CA MET A 57 -13.72 7.59 -0.60
C MET A 57 -13.83 7.69 -2.12
N GLU A 58 -14.04 6.54 -2.77
CA GLU A 58 -14.20 6.46 -4.22
C GLU A 58 -15.35 7.35 -4.70
N GLY A 59 -15.10 8.13 -5.76
CA GLY A 59 -16.02 9.15 -6.25
C GLY A 59 -15.86 10.51 -5.58
N PHE A 60 -15.43 10.57 -4.31
CA PHE A 60 -15.28 11.82 -3.55
C PHE A 60 -13.83 12.32 -3.58
N GLY A 61 -12.94 11.74 -2.77
CA GLY A 61 -11.59 12.27 -2.53
C GLY A 61 -10.70 11.33 -1.71
N THR A 62 -9.53 11.82 -1.34
CA THR A 62 -8.54 11.09 -0.55
C THR A 62 -7.91 12.01 0.47
N ASP A 63 -7.89 11.56 1.72
CA ASP A 63 -7.22 12.22 2.83
C ASP A 63 -5.90 11.51 3.11
N ALA A 64 -4.83 12.29 3.25
CA ALA A 64 -3.50 11.82 3.63
C ALA A 64 -3.13 12.39 4.99
N VAL A 65 -2.91 11.51 5.97
CA VAL A 65 -2.63 11.90 7.36
C VAL A 65 -1.22 11.47 7.73
N ILE A 66 -0.43 12.41 8.24
CA ILE A 66 0.91 12.18 8.78
C ILE A 66 0.82 12.29 10.30
N TYR A 67 1.22 11.22 10.98
CA TYR A 67 1.36 11.16 12.43
C TYR A 67 2.82 11.36 12.80
N LEU A 68 3.09 12.25 13.75
CA LEU A 68 4.41 12.50 14.30
C LEU A 68 4.35 12.45 15.83
N LYS A 69 5.49 12.16 16.46
CA LYS A 69 5.61 12.30 17.91
C LYS A 69 5.69 13.77 18.29
N ALA A 70 4.84 14.18 19.22
CA ALA A 70 4.82 15.56 19.70
C ALA A 70 6.03 15.86 20.60
N LEU A 71 6.53 14.86 21.32
CA LEU A 71 7.68 14.97 22.23
C LEU A 71 8.93 14.41 21.56
N SER A 72 10.03 15.14 21.67
CA SER A 72 11.33 14.73 21.11
C SER A 72 11.92 13.49 21.81
N THR A 73 11.57 13.24 23.07
CA THR A 73 11.96 12.02 23.80
C THR A 73 11.38 10.76 23.18
N ASP A 74 10.23 10.89 22.52
CA ASP A 74 9.52 9.77 21.91
C ASP A 74 9.87 9.63 20.42
N SER A 75 10.48 10.64 19.82
CA SER A 75 10.95 10.65 18.43
C SER A 75 12.28 9.89 18.29
N VAL A 76 12.23 8.59 18.56
CA VAL A 76 13.39 7.68 18.50
C VAL A 76 13.48 7.05 17.11
N GLU A 77 14.69 6.86 16.60
CA GLU A 77 14.91 6.21 15.31
C GLU A 77 14.38 4.78 15.24
N ARG A 78 13.67 4.43 14.17
CA ARG A 78 13.22 3.08 13.86
C ARG A 78 14.12 2.44 12.80
N LEU A 79 15.12 1.68 13.27
CA LEU A 79 16.11 1.04 12.40
C LEU A 79 15.81 -0.44 12.15
N PRO A 80 16.04 -0.96 10.92
CA PRO A 80 16.00 -2.39 10.66
C PRO A 80 17.20 -3.08 11.32
N VAL A 81 16.96 -4.19 12.01
CA VAL A 81 18.01 -4.99 12.67
C VAL A 81 18.03 -6.38 12.07
N TYR A 82 19.19 -6.78 11.54
CA TYR A 82 19.39 -8.14 11.05
C TYR A 82 19.47 -9.12 12.22
N ASN A 83 18.56 -10.09 12.25
CA ASN A 83 18.51 -11.16 13.25
C ASN A 83 17.79 -12.39 12.68
N LYS A 84 17.64 -13.46 13.47
CA LYS A 84 16.93 -14.68 13.05
C LYS A 84 15.49 -14.41 12.60
N SER A 85 14.80 -13.45 13.22
CA SER A 85 13.44 -13.06 12.84
C SER A 85 13.40 -12.37 11.47
N ALA A 86 14.32 -11.44 11.19
CA ALA A 86 14.44 -10.79 9.90
C ALA A 86 14.79 -11.80 8.80
N TRP A 87 15.70 -12.74 9.07
CA TRP A 87 16.07 -13.79 8.13
C TRP A 87 14.90 -14.70 7.73
N ARG A 88 14.00 -15.04 8.67
CA ARG A 88 12.80 -15.85 8.38
C ARG A 88 11.88 -15.22 7.31
N HIS A 89 11.83 -13.89 7.22
CA HIS A 89 11.03 -13.20 6.20
C HIS A 89 11.52 -13.48 4.77
N TYR A 90 12.79 -13.84 4.60
CA TYR A 90 13.37 -14.19 3.30
C TYR A 90 13.23 -15.68 2.95
N GLN A 91 12.87 -16.51 3.93
CA GLN A 91 12.73 -17.96 3.75
C GLN A 91 11.30 -18.45 3.70
N THR A 92 10.34 -17.53 3.75
CA THR A 92 8.92 -17.87 3.78
C THR A 92 8.55 -18.62 2.50
N ILE A 93 7.98 -19.83 2.69
CA ILE A 93 7.45 -20.65 1.59
C ILE A 93 5.99 -20.23 1.36
N GLN A 94 5.46 -20.46 0.17
CA GLN A 94 4.04 -20.26 -0.10
C GLN A 94 3.20 -21.21 0.79
N GLU A 95 2.47 -20.63 1.73
CA GLU A 95 1.54 -21.33 2.63
C GLU A 95 0.11 -21.30 2.05
N ALA A 96 -0.77 -22.14 2.59
CA ALA A 96 -2.18 -22.08 2.24
C ALA A 96 -2.80 -20.78 2.81
N ASP A 97 -3.77 -20.20 2.11
CA ASP A 97 -4.43 -18.98 2.58
C ASP A 97 -5.17 -19.23 3.90
N ASP A 98 -5.04 -18.27 4.82
CA ASP A 98 -5.69 -18.31 6.14
C ASP A 98 -7.23 -18.24 6.07
N TRP A 99 -7.76 -17.77 4.95
CA TRP A 99 -9.19 -17.53 4.74
C TRP A 99 -9.69 -18.14 3.44
N CYS A 100 -10.99 -18.41 3.37
CA CYS A 100 -11.60 -18.97 2.17
C CYS A 100 -11.45 -18.03 0.97
N VAL A 101 -10.82 -18.54 -0.10
CA VAL A 101 -10.83 -17.89 -1.41
C VAL A 101 -12.03 -18.42 -2.20
N PRO A 102 -13.01 -17.57 -2.57
CA PRO A 102 -14.16 -18.03 -3.34
C PRO A 102 -13.75 -18.49 -4.74
N SER A 103 -14.53 -19.41 -5.31
CA SER A 103 -14.36 -19.81 -6.71
C SER A 103 -14.54 -18.60 -7.64
N THR A 104 -13.70 -18.49 -8.66
CA THR A 104 -13.88 -17.53 -9.76
C THR A 104 -15.22 -17.74 -10.47
N GLU A 105 -15.72 -18.98 -10.47
CA GLU A 105 -17.02 -19.38 -11.02
C GLU A 105 -17.92 -19.88 -9.88
N PRO A 106 -18.62 -18.98 -9.17
CA PRO A 106 -19.53 -19.38 -8.10
C PRO A 106 -20.75 -20.11 -8.67
N LYS A 107 -21.20 -21.15 -7.96
CA LYS A 107 -22.37 -21.95 -8.36
C LYS A 107 -23.62 -21.08 -8.40
N ASN A 108 -24.32 -21.07 -9.54
CA ASN A 108 -25.60 -20.38 -9.66
C ASN A 108 -26.70 -21.16 -8.91
N THR A 109 -27.37 -20.51 -7.96
CA THR A 109 -28.45 -21.09 -7.13
C THR A 109 -29.85 -20.66 -7.57
N SER A 110 -29.98 -19.93 -8.68
CA SER A 110 -31.30 -19.56 -9.22
C SER A 110 -32.06 -20.83 -9.64
N THR A 111 -33.05 -21.24 -8.84
CA THR A 111 -34.00 -22.30 -9.20
C THR A 111 -35.09 -21.70 -10.06
N TYR A 112 -35.31 -22.24 -11.25
CA TYR A 112 -36.48 -21.92 -12.06
C TYR A 112 -37.73 -22.43 -11.34
N ARG A 113 -38.49 -21.54 -10.68
CA ARG A 113 -39.86 -21.83 -10.29
C ARG A 113 -40.76 -21.61 -11.50
N VAL A 114 -41.09 -22.70 -12.19
CA VAL A 114 -42.17 -22.72 -13.17
C VAL A 114 -43.48 -22.92 -12.40
N THR A 115 -44.37 -21.94 -12.44
CA THR A 115 -45.81 -22.09 -12.19
C THR A 115 -46.54 -21.67 -13.44
#